data_AF-A0A971AVA5-F1
#
_entry.id   AF-A0A971AVA5-F1
#
_cell.length_a   1.000
_cell.length_b   1.000
_cell.length_c   1.000
_cell.angle_alpha   90.00
_cell.angle_beta   90.00
_cell.angle_gamma   90.00
#
_symmetry.space_group_name_H-M   'P 1'
#
loop_
_entity.id
_entity.type
_entity.pdbx_description
1 polymer ?
#
loop_
_entity_poly.entity_id
_entity_poly.type
_entity_poly.pdbx_seq_one_letter_code
_entity_poly.pdbx_strand_id
1 'polypeptide(L)'
;MSAVAEHKQIKVAKLEVHVEPRVEEDHGEMRSHFVSRVDLGPGLDKRERTILFNAARRCEVHKLLSGPISFDFTLAEEAGAA
;
A
#
# COMPACT_ATOMS: atom_id res chain seq x y z
N MET A 1 8.40 -6.08 -2.28
CA MET A 1 7.96 -7.37 -2.86
C MET A 1 8.71 -7.73 -4.14
N SER A 2 8.64 -6.95 -5.22
CA SER A 2 9.35 -7.24 -6.48
C SER A 2 10.84 -7.51 -6.29
N ALA A 3 11.57 -6.64 -5.58
CA ALA A 3 12.98 -6.87 -5.23
C ALA A 3 13.24 -8.15 -4.42
N VAL A 4 12.28 -8.58 -3.58
CA VAL A 4 12.41 -9.83 -2.81
C VAL A 4 12.20 -11.04 -3.71
N ALA A 5 11.29 -10.96 -4.68
CA ALA A 5 11.09 -12.02 -5.67
C ALA A 5 12.37 -12.24 -6.49
N GLU A 6 12.98 -11.16 -6.98
CA GLU A 6 14.23 -11.21 -7.73
C GLU A 6 15.38 -11.80 -6.90
N HIS A 7 15.63 -11.26 -5.71
CA HIS A 7 16.70 -11.72 -4.82
C HIS A 7 16.53 -13.19 -4.36
N LYS A 8 15.29 -13.67 -4.25
CA LYS A 8 14.99 -15.06 -3.88
C LYS A 8 14.76 -15.97 -5.09
N GLN A 9 14.95 -15.46 -6.31
CA GLN A 9 14.73 -16.18 -7.57
C GLN A 9 13.32 -16.79 -7.70
N ILE A 10 12.32 -16.13 -7.11
CA ILE A 10 10.92 -16.54 -7.17
C ILE A 10 10.32 -16.04 -8.49
N LYS A 11 9.86 -16.96 -9.33
CA LYS A 11 9.21 -16.62 -10.61
C LYS A 11 7.75 -16.29 -10.39
N VAL A 12 7.46 -15.00 -10.45
CA VAL A 12 6.09 -14.48 -10.32
C VAL A 12 5.47 -14.37 -11.72
N ALA A 13 4.37 -15.09 -11.95
CA ALA A 13 3.71 -15.10 -13.25
C ALA A 13 2.95 -13.80 -13.55
N LYS A 14 2.44 -13.15 -12.50
CA LYS A 14 1.65 -11.92 -12.56
C LYS A 14 1.88 -11.12 -11.29
N LEU A 15 1.88 -9.79 -11.37
CA LEU A 15 1.88 -8.95 -10.19
C LEU A 15 0.88 -7.81 -10.37
N GLU A 16 -0.32 -7.99 -9.83
CA GLU A 16 -1.38 -6.99 -9.86
C GLU A 16 -1.83 -6.67 -8.43
N VAL A 17 -2.06 -5.39 -8.17
CA VAL A 17 -2.50 -4.89 -6.86
C VAL A 17 -3.73 -4.02 -7.06
N HIS A 18 -4.81 -4.37 -6.37
CA HIS A 18 -6.00 -3.53 -6.27
C HIS A 18 -6.06 -2.95 -4.87
N VAL A 19 -6.27 -1.63 -4.77
CA VAL A 19 -6.42 -0.93 -3.51
C VAL A 19 -7.78 -0.24 -3.51
N GLU A 20 -8.60 -0.56 -2.51
CA GLU A 20 -9.91 0.04 -2.29
C GLU A 20 -9.83 0.92 -1.03
N PRO A 21 -9.91 2.26 -1.15
CA PRO A 21 -10.04 3.13 -0.01
C PRO A 21 -11.47 3.10 0.54
N ARG A 22 -11.59 3.12 1.86
CA ARG A 22 -12.85 3.26 2.60
C ARG A 22 -12.65 4.33 3.66
N VAL A 23 -13.63 5.20 3.80
CA VAL A 23 -13.66 6.20 4.87
C VAL A 23 -14.87 5.90 5.73
N GLU A 24 -14.64 5.73 7.02
CA GLU A 24 -15.66 5.47 8.01
C GLU A 24 -15.64 6.62 9.03
N GLU A 25 -16.82 7.10 9.40
CA GLU A 25 -16.98 8.09 10.48
C GLU A 25 -17.44 7.34 11.73
N ASP A 26 -16.64 7.39 12.78
CA ASP A 26 -16.92 6.74 14.06
C ASP A 26 -16.82 7.79 15.17
N HIS A 27 -17.96 8.14 15.77
CA HIS A 27 -18.05 9.07 16.91
C HIS A 27 -17.40 10.45 16.66
N GLY A 28 -17.43 10.94 15.42
CA GLY A 28 -16.84 12.23 15.03
C GLY A 28 -15.37 12.16 14.63
N GLU A 29 -14.75 10.98 14.66
CA GLU A 29 -13.42 10.72 14.08
C GLU A 29 -13.57 10.09 12.69
N MET A 30 -12.88 10.66 11.70
CA MET A 30 -12.73 10.02 10.39
C MET A 30 -11.61 8.98 10.43
N ARG A 31 -11.93 7.74 10.05
CA ARG A 31 -10.97 6.66 9.88
C ARG A 31 -10.90 6.27 8.41
N SER A 32 -9.69 6.29 7.86
CA SER A 32 -9.42 5.80 6.51
C SER A 32 -8.88 4.38 6.57
N HIS A 33 -9.52 3.46 5.87
CA HIS A 33 -9.13 2.06 5.73
C HIS A 33 -8.79 1.76 4.27
N PHE A 34 -7.67 1.07 4.03
CA PHE A 34 -7.27 0.67 2.68
C PHE A 34 -7.26 -0.85 2.58
N VAL A 35 -8.16 -1.40 1.76
CA VAL A 35 -8.21 -2.84 1.50
C VAL A 35 -7.37 -3.13 0.26
N SER A 36 -6.25 -3.81 0.45
CA SER A 36 -5.35 -4.19 -0.65
C SER A 36 -5.52 -5.68 -0.99
N ARG A 37 -5.70 -5.99 -2.29
CA ARG A 37 -5.70 -7.35 -2.82
C ARG A 37 -4.53 -7.49 -3.80
N VAL A 38 -3.73 -8.54 -3.62
CA VAL A 38 -2.56 -8.82 -4.47
C VAL A 38 -2.80 -10.12 -5.22
N ASP A 39 -2.77 -10.06 -6.55
CA ASP A 39 -2.79 -11.23 -7.43
C ASP A 39 -1.37 -11.49 -7.96
N LEU A 40 -0.84 -12.66 -7.59
CA LEU A 40 0.49 -13.13 -7.98
C LEU A 40 0.45 -14.12 -9.17
N GLY A 41 -0.74 -14.44 -9.66
CA GLY A 41 -0.95 -15.50 -10.63
C GLY A 41 -0.73 -16.92 -10.08
N PRO A 42 -0.71 -17.92 -10.98
CA PRO A 42 -0.46 -19.32 -10.64
C PRO A 42 1.04 -19.62 -10.47
N GLY A 43 1.36 -20.84 -10.05
CA GLY A 43 2.73 -21.37 -10.05
C GLY A 43 3.54 -21.15 -8.77
N LEU A 44 3.10 -20.28 -7.87
CA LEU A 44 3.73 -20.09 -6.56
C LEU A 44 3.22 -21.09 -5.53
N ASP A 45 4.17 -21.71 -4.81
CA ASP A 45 3.85 -22.54 -3.66
C ASP A 45 3.41 -21.69 -2.43
N LYS A 46 2.98 -22.37 -1.36
CA LYS A 46 2.53 -21.71 -0.13
C LYS A 46 3.65 -20.87 0.53
N ARG A 47 4.89 -21.35 0.46
CA ARG A 47 6.05 -20.70 1.09
C ARG A 47 6.41 -19.42 0.34
N GLU A 48 6.50 -19.46 -0.98
CA GLU A 48 6.79 -18.32 -1.85
C GLU A 48 5.71 -17.25 -1.71
N ARG A 49 4.42 -17.63 -1.74
CA ARG A 49 3.29 -16.73 -1.46
C ARG A 49 3.46 -16.03 -0.11
N THR A 50 3.83 -16.79 0.92
CA THR A 50 4.04 -16.24 2.27
C THR A 50 5.22 -15.27 2.32
N ILE A 51 6.34 -15.59 1.65
CA ILE A 51 7.52 -14.71 1.55
C ILE A 51 7.12 -13.38 0.90
N LEU A 52 6.45 -13.43 -0.24
CA LEU A 52 6.06 -12.23 -0.99
C LEU A 52 5.01 -11.40 -0.25
N PHE A 53 4.03 -12.05 0.37
CA PHE A 53 3.03 -11.36 1.21
C PHE A 53 3.68 -10.62 2.39
N ASN A 54 4.61 -11.28 3.10
CA ASN A 54 5.33 -10.64 4.20
C ASN A 54 6.22 -9.49 3.72
N ALA A 55 6.82 -9.61 2.53
CA ALA A 55 7.58 -8.53 1.92
C ALA A 55 6.68 -7.34 1.52
N ALA A 56 5.44 -7.57 1.09
CA ALA A 56 4.49 -6.51 0.78
C ALA A 56 4.05 -5.77 2.05
N ARG A 57 3.74 -6.51 3.13
CA ARG A 57 3.35 -5.93 4.43
C ARG A 57 4.45 -5.15 5.16
N ARG A 58 5.70 -5.22 4.71
CA ARG A 58 6.83 -4.51 5.34
C ARG A 58 7.37 -3.37 4.49
N CYS A 59 6.71 -3.02 3.39
CA CYS A 59 7.15 -1.90 2.56
C CYS A 59 6.98 -0.56 3.31
N GLU A 60 7.79 0.43 2.93
CA GLU A 60 7.74 1.77 3.55
C GLU A 60 6.36 2.42 3.45
N VAL A 61 5.62 2.17 2.36
CA VAL A 61 4.24 2.64 2.19
C VAL A 61 3.30 2.04 3.24
N HIS A 62 3.41 0.76 3.54
CA HIS A 62 2.61 0.15 4.61
C HIS A 62 2.95 0.76 5.97
N LYS A 63 4.23 1.05 6.23
CA LYS A 63 4.64 1.71 7.48
C LYS A 63 4.03 3.12 7.59
N LEU A 64 4.13 3.91 6.52
CA LEU A 64 3.52 5.24 6.41
C LEU A 64 2.01 5.22 6.66
N LEU A 65 1.30 4.26 6.07
CA LEU A 65 -0.16 4.14 6.19
C LEU A 65 -0.64 3.40 7.44
N SER A 66 0.26 2.78 8.21
CA SER A 66 -0.08 2.04 9.43
C SER A 66 -0.22 2.90 10.68
N GLY A 67 0.20 4.17 10.60
CA GLY A 67 0.06 5.16 11.68
C GLY A 67 -1.12 6.11 11.46
N PRO A 68 -1.35 7.05 12.40
CA PRO A 68 -2.29 8.16 12.19
C PRO A 68 -1.90 8.96 10.95
N ILE A 69 -2.86 9.19 10.05
CA ILE A 69 -2.66 10.03 8.86
C ILE A 69 -3.30 11.39 9.16
N SER A 70 -2.49 12.44 9.23
CA SER A 70 -2.94 13.82 9.31
C SER A 70 -2.65 14.55 7.99
N PHE A 71 -3.51 15.49 7.63
CA PHE A 71 -3.32 16.34 6.47
C PHE A 71 -3.36 17.80 6.91
N ASP A 72 -2.29 18.53 6.63
CA ASP A 72 -2.21 19.97 6.80
C ASP A 72 -2.20 20.62 5.42
N PHE A 73 -3.10 21.57 5.20
CA PHE A 73 -3.19 22.31 3.93
C PHE A 73 -2.93 23.78 4.18
N THR A 74 -2.10 24.38 3.32
CA THR A 74 -1.91 25.83 3.25
C THR A 74 -2.27 26.27 1.85
N LEU A 75 -3.16 27.26 1.75
CA LEU A 75 -3.40 27.92 0.48
C LEU A 75 -2.15 28.77 0.17
N ALA A 76 -1.46 28.48 -0.94
CA ALA A 76 -0.43 29.39 -1.41
C ALA A 76 -1.14 30.68 -1.85
N GLU A 77 -0.79 31.82 -1.26
CA GLU A 77 -1.16 33.10 -1.86
C GLU A 77 -0.52 33.14 -3.26
N GLU A 78 -1.34 33.26 -4.30
CA GLU A 78 -0.84 33.70 -5.59
C GLU A 78 -0.15 35.03 -5.34
N ALA A 79 1.16 35.09 -5.58
CA ALA A 79 1.90 36.34 -5.63
C ALA A 79 1.30 37.16 -6.78
N GLY A 80 0.27 37.92 -6.46
CA GLY A 80 -0.37 38.88 -7.34
C GLY A 80 0.70 39.82 -7.86
N ALA A 81 0.96 39.70 -9.16
CA ALA A 81 1.78 40.62 -9.91
C ALA A 81 1.16 42.02 -9.90
N ALA A 82 2.06 43.01 -9.75
CA ALA A 82 1.89 44.47 -9.86
C ALA A 82 1.45 45.24 -8.60
#